data_AF-A0A8H3CZ25-F1
#
_entry.id   AF-A0A8H3CZ25-F1
#
_cell.length_a   1.000
_cell.length_b   1.000
_cell.length_c   1.000
_cell.angle_alpha   90.00
_cell.angle_beta   90.00
_cell.angle_gamma   90.00
#
_symmetry.space_group_name_H-M   'P 1'
#
loop_
_entity.id
_entity.type
_entity.pdbx_description
1 polymer ?
#
loop_
_entity_poly.entity_id
_entity_poly.type
_entity_poly.pdbx_seq_one_letter_code
_entity_poly.pdbx_strand_id
1 'polypeptide(L)'
;MKFWRGYSTVILVAVSVPSFTCNTKFDRYPDLYEATIQDLQSGLDANEYSSVDLVTAYLARIDEVNTQGANLRAVLETNRHALEQAAALDLERRTKGKRSPLHGIPILLKDNIATLATE
;
A
#
# COMPACT_ATOMS: atom_id res chain seq x y z
N MET A 1 9.06 -41.09 -55.79
CA MET A 1 8.65 -41.12 -54.37
C MET A 1 9.78 -40.57 -53.50
N LYS A 2 9.51 -39.41 -52.88
CA LYS A 2 10.06 -38.82 -51.64
C LYS A 2 11.57 -38.95 -51.37
N PHE A 3 12.30 -37.94 -51.85
CA PHE A 3 13.70 -37.66 -51.52
C PHE A 3 13.79 -36.87 -50.20
N TRP A 4 14.87 -37.11 -49.47
CA TRP A 4 15.08 -36.85 -48.05
C TRP A 4 15.26 -35.37 -47.62
N ARG A 5 14.88 -35.13 -46.35
CA ARG A 5 15.33 -34.05 -45.43
C ARG A 5 16.86 -33.90 -45.48
N GLY A 6 17.50 -32.77 -45.24
CA GLY A 6 17.11 -31.45 -44.74
C GLY A 6 18.42 -30.72 -44.48
N TYR A 7 18.60 -29.54 -45.09
CA TYR A 7 19.84 -28.78 -44.97
C TYR A 7 19.85 -27.91 -43.72
N SER A 8 20.93 -28.09 -42.98
CA SER A 8 21.40 -27.37 -41.81
C SER A 8 21.58 -25.87 -42.11
N THR A 9 20.99 -24.99 -41.30
CA THR A 9 21.60 -23.69 -40.92
C THR A 9 20.90 -23.18 -39.64
N VAL A 10 21.58 -23.23 -38.50
CA VAL A 10 21.15 -22.50 -37.29
C VAL A 10 21.93 -21.19 -37.28
N ILE A 11 21.26 -20.08 -37.59
CA ILE A 11 21.83 -18.74 -37.42
C ILE A 11 21.60 -18.35 -35.95
N LEU A 12 22.67 -18.34 -35.16
CA LEU A 12 22.71 -17.74 -33.82
C LEU A 12 22.68 -16.21 -34.00
N VAL A 13 21.50 -15.59 -33.88
CA VAL A 13 21.40 -14.15 -33.70
C VAL A 13 21.53 -13.88 -32.20
N ALA A 14 22.71 -13.44 -31.78
CA ALA A 14 22.93 -12.85 -30.46
C ALA A 14 22.24 -11.47 -30.44
N VAL A 15 20.97 -11.44 -30.05
CA VAL A 15 20.32 -10.19 -29.66
C VAL A 15 20.89 -9.82 -28.30
N SER A 16 21.70 -8.76 -28.24
CA SER A 16 22.08 -8.13 -26.98
C SER A 16 20.81 -7.60 -26.32
N VAL A 17 20.20 -8.39 -25.44
CA VAL A 17 19.15 -7.89 -24.56
C VAL A 17 19.83 -6.86 -23.66
N PRO A 18 19.45 -5.57 -23.69
CA PRO A 18 19.88 -4.69 -22.62
C PRO A 18 19.27 -5.27 -21.36
N SER A 19 20.12 -5.69 -20.42
CA SER A 19 19.71 -6.00 -19.07
C SER A 19 19.07 -4.74 -18.49
N PHE A 20 17.75 -4.59 -18.67
CA PHE A 20 16.96 -3.74 -17.80
C PHE A 20 17.05 -4.40 -16.43
N THR A 21 18.03 -3.97 -15.65
CA THR A 21 17.96 -4.09 -14.20
C THR A 21 16.76 -3.26 -13.77
N CYS A 22 15.59 -3.88 -13.77
CA CYS A 22 14.44 -3.42 -13.02
C CYS A 22 14.82 -3.58 -11.56
N ASN A 23 15.43 -2.55 -10.97
CA ASN A 23 15.63 -2.50 -9.53
C ASN A 23 14.28 -2.13 -8.92
N THR A 24 13.43 -3.15 -8.74
CA THR A 24 12.14 -3.00 -8.08
C THR A 24 12.39 -2.76 -6.59
N LYS A 25 12.52 -1.49 -6.20
CA LYS A 25 12.22 -1.12 -4.81
C LYS A 25 10.71 -1.25 -4.66
N PHE A 26 10.28 -2.36 -4.04
CA PHE A 26 8.88 -2.70 -3.80
C PHE A 26 8.36 -2.15 -2.47
N ASP A 27 8.92 -1.04 -1.98
CA ASP A 27 8.38 -0.39 -0.79
C ASP A 27 7.35 0.63 -1.26
N ARG A 28 6.08 0.22 -1.27
CA ARG A 28 4.94 1.07 -1.65
C ARG A 28 4.73 2.24 -0.67
N TYR A 29 5.33 2.17 0.51
CA TYR A 29 5.26 3.17 1.57
C TYR A 29 6.66 3.36 2.18
N PRO A 30 6.97 4.53 2.78
CA PRO A 30 8.12 4.65 3.67
C PRO A 30 7.96 3.69 4.86
N ASP A 31 9.04 3.47 5.61
CA ASP A 31 8.96 2.65 6.83
C ASP A 31 7.94 3.25 7.80
N LEU A 32 6.77 2.62 7.91
CA LEU A 32 5.64 3.10 8.71
C LEU A 32 5.94 3.17 10.22
N TYR A 33 7.06 2.58 10.65
CA TYR A 33 7.56 2.67 12.01
C TYR A 33 8.23 4.00 12.32
N GLU A 34 8.98 4.54 11.37
CA GLU A 34 9.80 5.74 11.54
C GLU A 34 9.24 6.95 10.79
N ALA A 35 8.29 6.72 9.88
CA ALA A 35 7.67 7.77 9.08
C ALA A 35 6.94 8.80 9.95
N THR A 36 7.24 10.08 9.72
CA THR A 36 6.52 11.16 10.38
C THR A 36 5.18 11.44 9.66
N ILE A 37 4.26 12.10 10.36
CA ILE A 37 2.99 12.57 9.77
C ILE A 37 3.23 13.44 8.52
N GLN A 38 4.32 14.22 8.51
CA GLN A 38 4.68 15.07 7.37
C GLN A 38 5.15 14.25 6.17
N ASP A 39 5.92 13.18 6.40
CA ASP A 39 6.35 12.25 5.35
C ASP A 39 5.17 11.47 4.77
N LEU A 40 4.22 11.10 5.62
CA LEU A 40 2.98 10.46 5.17
C LEU A 40 2.11 11.41 4.34
N GLN A 41 1.99 12.68 4.73
CA GLN A 41 1.28 13.66 3.91
C GLN A 41 1.99 13.96 2.61
N SER A 42 3.33 14.05 2.60
CA SER A 42 4.06 14.36 1.38
C SER A 42 3.89 13.25 0.34
N GLY A 43 3.89 11.98 0.74
CA GLY A 43 3.60 10.86 -0.16
C GLY A 43 2.14 10.81 -0.63
N LEU A 44 1.18 11.19 0.23
CA LEU A 44 -0.24 11.34 -0.17
C LEU A 44 -0.43 12.50 -1.17
N ASP A 45 0.25 13.63 -0.94
CA ASP A 45 0.21 14.80 -1.82
C ASP A 45 0.92 14.51 -3.17
N ALA A 46 1.96 13.67 -3.15
CA ALA A 46 2.68 13.18 -4.33
C ALA A 46 1.92 12.05 -5.09
N ASN A 47 0.78 11.57 -4.56
CA ASN A 47 0.04 10.42 -5.07
C ASN A 47 0.87 9.12 -5.17
N GLU A 48 1.87 8.94 -4.31
CA GLU A 48 2.65 7.70 -4.24
C GLU A 48 1.82 6.54 -3.66
N TYR A 49 0.90 6.87 -2.77
CA TYR A 49 -0.08 5.97 -2.17
C TYR A 49 -1.37 6.72 -1.82
N SER A 50 -2.45 5.99 -1.59
CA SER A 50 -3.74 6.55 -1.13
C SER A 50 -3.95 6.37 0.38
N SER A 51 -4.91 7.09 0.95
CA SER A 51 -5.29 6.89 2.35
C SER A 51 -5.86 5.48 2.59
N VAL A 52 -6.56 4.90 1.60
CA VAL A 52 -7.00 3.49 1.64
C VAL A 52 -5.80 2.54 1.76
N ASP A 53 -4.76 2.79 0.98
CA ASP A 53 -3.54 1.98 0.99
C ASP A 53 -2.85 2.01 2.36
N LEU A 54 -2.72 3.20 2.97
CA LEU A 54 -2.17 3.36 4.32
C LEU A 54 -3.00 2.61 5.36
N VAL A 55 -4.33 2.80 5.36
CA VAL A 55 -5.22 2.10 6.31
C VAL A 55 -5.08 0.60 6.19
N THR A 56 -5.02 0.09 4.96
CA THR A 56 -4.83 -1.35 4.70
C THR A 56 -3.49 -1.84 5.25
N ALA A 57 -2.41 -1.10 5.05
CA ALA A 57 -1.08 -1.44 5.56
C ALA A 57 -1.06 -1.50 7.10
N TYR A 58 -1.66 -0.51 7.79
CA TYR A 58 -1.75 -0.52 9.25
C TYR A 58 -2.66 -1.63 9.78
N LEU A 59 -3.80 -1.89 9.14
CA LEU A 59 -4.68 -3.01 9.53
C LEU A 59 -3.98 -4.37 9.40
N ALA A 60 -3.26 -4.59 8.30
CA ALA A 60 -2.47 -5.81 8.12
C ALA A 60 -1.43 -5.99 9.24
N ARG A 61 -0.77 -4.89 9.63
CA ARG A 61 0.20 -4.93 10.73
C ARG A 61 -0.45 -5.18 12.08
N ILE A 62 -1.62 -4.60 12.32
CA ILE A 62 -2.40 -4.86 13.53
C ILE A 62 -2.74 -6.35 13.59
N ASP A 63 -3.22 -6.97 12.51
CA ASP A 63 -3.56 -8.40 12.54
C ASP A 63 -2.34 -9.28 12.84
N GLU A 64 -1.20 -8.99 12.21
CA GLU A 64 0.05 -9.71 12.42
C GLU A 64 0.54 -9.63 13.88
N VAL A 65 0.51 -8.46 14.50
CA VAL A 65 1.11 -8.26 15.83
C VAL A 65 0.10 -8.49 16.97
N ASN A 66 -1.16 -8.09 16.77
CA ASN A 66 -2.21 -8.10 17.79
C ASN A 66 -2.78 -9.50 17.99
N THR A 67 -3.01 -10.25 16.90
CA THR A 67 -3.71 -11.54 16.91
C THR A 67 -2.76 -12.72 16.68
N GLN A 68 -1.86 -12.61 15.70
CA GLN A 68 -1.06 -13.75 15.23
C GLN A 68 0.34 -13.85 15.88
N GLY A 69 0.92 -12.72 16.27
CA GLY A 69 2.28 -12.61 16.79
C GLY A 69 2.37 -12.64 18.31
N ALA A 70 2.95 -11.58 18.89
CA ALA A 70 3.19 -11.47 20.33
C ALA A 70 1.91 -11.34 21.18
N ASN A 71 0.71 -11.42 20.56
CA ASN A 71 -0.59 -11.30 21.23
C ASN A 71 -0.66 -10.06 22.14
N LEU A 72 -0.18 -8.92 21.63
CA LEU A 72 -0.11 -7.69 22.41
C LEU A 72 -1.48 -7.20 22.89
N ARG A 73 -2.56 -7.55 22.16
CA ARG A 73 -3.94 -7.14 22.44
C ARG A 73 -4.06 -5.62 22.67
N ALA A 74 -3.29 -4.84 21.90
CA ALA A 74 -3.23 -3.38 21.96
C ALA A 74 -4.43 -2.71 21.28
N VAL A 75 -5.04 -3.38 20.28
CA VAL A 75 -6.25 -2.89 19.59
C VAL A 75 -7.41 -3.79 19.99
N LEU A 76 -8.40 -3.20 20.66
CA LEU A 76 -9.62 -3.89 21.12
C LEU A 76 -10.59 -4.13 19.96
N GLU A 77 -10.85 -3.10 19.16
CA GLU A 77 -11.74 -3.14 18.01
C GLU A 77 -11.22 -2.22 16.90
N THR A 78 -11.33 -2.67 15.65
CA THR A 78 -11.06 -1.88 14.45
C THR A 78 -12.36 -1.42 13.81
N ASN A 79 -12.45 -0.17 13.38
CA ASN A 79 -13.63 0.35 12.69
C ASN A 79 -13.83 -0.35 11.33
N ARG A 80 -14.97 -1.03 11.14
CA ARG A 80 -15.37 -1.71 9.90
C ARG A 80 -15.51 -0.76 8.70
N HIS A 81 -15.84 0.50 8.95
CA HIS A 81 -15.96 1.54 7.94
C HIS A 81 -14.66 2.29 7.65
N ALA A 82 -13.52 1.90 8.25
CA ALA A 82 -12.26 2.62 8.09
C ALA A 82 -11.83 2.74 6.61
N LEU A 83 -12.02 1.68 5.82
CA LEU A 83 -11.70 1.69 4.39
C LEU A 83 -12.64 2.58 3.58
N GLU A 84 -13.93 2.58 3.89
CA GLU A 84 -14.92 3.44 3.22
C GLU A 84 -14.66 4.93 3.52
N GLN A 85 -14.36 5.24 4.79
CA GLN A 85 -13.99 6.59 5.21
C GLN A 85 -12.69 7.05 4.53
N ALA A 86 -11.69 6.18 4.44
CA ALA A 86 -10.44 6.49 3.72
C ALA A 86 -10.68 6.77 2.24
N ALA A 87 -11.50 5.96 1.57
CA ALA A 87 -11.86 6.16 0.17
C ALA A 87 -12.61 7.49 -0.05
N ALA A 88 -13.53 7.84 0.85
CA ALA A 88 -14.23 9.12 0.82
C ALA A 88 -13.27 10.31 1.00
N LEU A 89 -12.29 10.20 1.90
CA LEU A 89 -11.27 11.23 2.13
C LEU A 89 -10.32 11.37 0.94
N ASP A 90 -9.97 10.28 0.27
CA ASP A 90 -9.16 10.32 -0.96
C ASP A 90 -9.93 11.00 -2.10
N LEU A 91 -11.23 10.74 -2.24
CA LEU A 91 -12.08 11.44 -3.20
C LEU A 91 -12.20 12.93 -2.88
N GLU A 92 -12.37 13.28 -1.60
CA GLU A 92 -12.41 14.67 -1.15
C GLU A 92 -11.07 15.38 -1.43
N ARG A 93 -9.93 14.71 -1.20
CA ARG A 93 -8.60 15.24 -1.51
C ARG A 93 -8.46 15.59 -2.99
N ARG A 94 -8.95 14.72 -3.88
CA ARG A 94 -8.90 14.95 -5.34
C ARG A 94 -9.82 16.07 -5.82
N THR A 95 -10.94 16.30 -5.14
CA THR A 95 -11.98 17.24 -5.60
C THR A 95 -11.88 18.61 -4.95
N LYS A 96 -11.58 18.69 -3.65
CA LYS A 96 -11.55 19.92 -2.85
C LYS A 96 -10.19 20.21 -2.23
N GLY A 97 -9.27 19.25 -2.25
CA GLY A 97 -7.98 19.35 -1.57
C GLY A 97 -8.04 18.86 -0.13
N LYS A 98 -6.90 18.97 0.58
CA LYS A 98 -6.77 18.54 1.98
C LYS A 98 -7.50 19.49 2.93
N ARG A 99 -8.27 18.94 3.88
CA ARG A 99 -8.97 19.73 4.92
C ARG A 99 -8.04 20.16 6.06
N SER A 100 -7.06 19.32 6.39
CA SER A 100 -6.14 19.51 7.51
C SER A 100 -4.84 18.70 7.32
N PRO A 101 -3.80 18.92 8.15
CA PRO A 101 -2.59 18.11 8.13
C PRO A 101 -2.80 16.62 8.46
N LEU A 102 -3.95 16.26 9.03
CA LEU A 102 -4.31 14.87 9.36
C LEU A 102 -5.28 14.27 8.34
N HIS A 103 -5.55 14.95 7.23
CA HIS A 103 -6.49 14.48 6.21
C HIS A 103 -6.04 13.12 5.69
N GLY A 104 -6.88 12.09 5.89
CA GLY A 104 -6.62 10.74 5.40
C GLY A 104 -5.47 9.99 6.08
N ILE A 105 -5.03 10.41 7.27
CA ILE A 105 -4.05 9.68 8.08
C ILE A 105 -4.79 8.79 9.09
N PRO A 106 -4.50 7.49 9.18
CA PRO A 106 -5.08 6.60 10.19
C PRO A 106 -4.58 6.96 11.58
N ILE A 107 -5.49 6.99 12.56
CA ILE A 107 -5.19 7.20 13.98
C ILE A 107 -5.92 6.17 14.83
N LEU A 108 -5.35 5.86 16.00
CA LEU A 108 -5.98 5.03 17.02
C LEU A 108 -6.49 5.91 18.15
N LEU A 109 -7.65 5.55 18.70
CA LEU A 109 -8.29 6.24 19.81
C LEU A 109 -8.36 5.30 21.00
N LYS A 110 -8.16 5.85 22.20
CA LYS A 110 -8.29 5.11 23.44
C LYS A 110 -9.76 4.79 23.71
N ASP A 111 -10.02 3.60 24.24
CA ASP A 111 -11.34 3.06 24.60
C ASP A 111 -12.17 3.95 25.54
N ASN A 112 -11.51 4.79 26.34
CA ASN A 112 -12.19 5.77 27.18
C ASN A 112 -12.82 6.94 26.40
N ILE A 113 -12.58 7.06 25.09
CA ILE A 113 -13.15 8.09 24.22
C ILE A 113 -14.25 7.45 23.39
N ALA A 114 -15.50 7.89 23.61
CA ALA A 114 -16.62 7.43 22.82
C ALA A 114 -16.47 7.88 21.37
N THR A 115 -16.46 6.91 20.46
CA THR A 115 -16.63 7.14 19.02
C THR A 115 -17.98 6.60 18.60
N LEU A 116 -18.64 7.31 17.70
CA LEU A 116 -19.81 6.77 17.01
C LEU A 116 -19.30 5.76 15.98
N ALA A 117 -19.14 4.52 16.40
CA ALA A 117 -19.14 3.40 15.46
C ALA A 117 -20.60 3.21 15.04
N THR A 118 -21.01 3.86 13.95
CA THR A 118 -22.31 3.60 13.34
C THR A 118 -22.35 2.11 12.98
N GLU A 119 -23.33 1.37 13.52
CA GLU A 119 -23.56 -0.05 13.22
C GLU A 119 -24.03 -0.30 11.78
#